data_AF-A0A920H3N8-F1
#
_entry.id   AF-A0A920H3N8-F1
#
_cell.length_a   1.000
_cell.length_b   1.000
_cell.length_c   1.000
_cell.angle_alpha   90.00
_cell.angle_beta   90.00
_cell.angle_gamma   90.00
#
_symmetry.space_group_name_H-M   'P 1'
#
loop_
_entity.id
_entity.type
_entity.pdbx_description
1 polymer ?
#
loop_
_entity_poly.entity_id
_entity_poly.type
_entity_poly.pdbx_seq_one_letter_code
_entity_poly.pdbx_strand_id
1 'polypeptide(L)'
;MVMKETENLRKTYVLERGSYDAPSREVKPMTPNAVLPINKSNSNRLDLANWFFDDENPLTSRVVVNRLWQQFFGVGIVATPDDFGSQGNRPTNPELLDWLAVTLWKMDGILKIHKK
;
A
#
# COMPACT_ATOMS: atom_id res chain seq x y z
N MET A 1 -6.29 -13.71 14.80
CA MET A 1 -6.50 -14.93 13.97
C MET A 1 -5.88 -14.67 12.61
N VAL A 2 -4.83 -15.40 12.22
CA VAL A 2 -4.23 -15.27 10.88
C VAL A 2 -4.95 -16.27 9.98
N MET A 3 -5.74 -15.80 9.01
CA MET A 3 -6.34 -16.69 8.02
C MET A 3 -5.23 -17.27 7.14
N LYS A 4 -5.06 -18.60 7.18
CA LYS A 4 -4.17 -19.34 6.29
C LYS A 4 -4.89 -19.54 4.95
N GLU A 5 -4.19 -19.37 3.83
CA GLU A 5 -4.74 -19.73 2.53
C GLU A 5 -5.13 -21.22 2.52
N THR A 6 -6.29 -21.52 1.94
CA THR A 6 -6.78 -22.90 1.81
C THR A 6 -6.06 -23.57 0.64
N GLU A 7 -5.67 -24.85 0.79
CA GLU A 7 -4.95 -25.59 -0.26
C GLU A 7 -5.73 -25.67 -1.58
N ASN A 8 -7.06 -25.71 -1.51
CA ASN A 8 -7.95 -25.66 -2.67
C ASN A 8 -8.52 -24.25 -2.85
N LEU A 9 -7.94 -23.48 -3.77
CA LEU A 9 -8.43 -22.17 -4.15
C LEU A 9 -9.84 -22.28 -4.79
N ARG A 10 -10.78 -21.49 -4.30
CA ARG A 10 -12.12 -21.40 -4.90
C ARG A 10 -12.03 -20.68 -6.25
N LYS A 11 -12.60 -21.28 -7.29
CA LYS A 11 -12.75 -20.62 -8.59
C LYS A 11 -13.58 -19.36 -8.43
N THR A 12 -13.08 -18.24 -8.95
CA THR A 12 -13.70 -16.92 -8.85
C THR A 12 -13.87 -16.36 -10.26
N TYR A 13 -14.98 -15.66 -10.51
CA TYR A 13 -15.34 -15.17 -11.83
C TYR A 13 -15.62 -13.67 -11.81
N VAL A 14 -15.31 -12.99 -12.92
CA VAL A 14 -15.89 -11.66 -13.17
C VAL A 14 -17.37 -11.84 -13.49
N LEU A 15 -18.22 -11.04 -12.87
CA LEU A 15 -19.65 -11.09 -13.09
C LEU A 15 -20.05 -10.10 -14.18
N GLU A 16 -20.95 -10.51 -15.09
CA GLU A 16 -21.49 -9.57 -16.07
C GLU A 16 -22.31 -8.50 -15.38
N ARG A 17 -21.83 -7.25 -15.46
CA ARG A 17 -22.44 -6.09 -14.79
C ARG A 17 -22.69 -6.29 -13.29
N GLY A 18 -21.93 -7.18 -12.65
CA GLY A 18 -22.08 -7.49 -11.23
C GLY A 18 -23.23 -8.45 -10.88
N SER A 19 -23.93 -9.06 -11.86
CA SER A 19 -25.01 -10.01 -11.58
C SER A 19 -24.47 -11.33 -11.04
N TYR A 20 -24.95 -11.77 -9.87
CA TYR A 20 -24.44 -12.94 -9.15
C TYR A 20 -24.60 -14.26 -9.92
N ASP A 21 -25.66 -14.34 -10.71
CA ASP A 21 -26.06 -15.49 -11.53
C ASP A 21 -25.42 -15.50 -12.94
N ALA A 22 -24.65 -14.47 -13.29
CA ALA A 22 -23.99 -14.34 -14.59
C ALA A 22 -22.45 -14.36 -14.48
N PRO A 23 -21.83 -15.50 -14.12
CA PRO A 23 -20.39 -15.65 -14.12
C PRO A 23 -19.86 -15.64 -15.56
N SER A 24 -18.85 -14.79 -15.79
CA SER A 24 -18.13 -14.69 -17.06
C SER A 24 -16.76 -15.36 -16.93
N ARG A 25 -15.67 -14.63 -17.19
CA ARG A 25 -14.29 -15.17 -17.14
C ARG A 25 -13.84 -15.53 -15.72
N GLU A 26 -13.18 -16.67 -15.59
CA GLU A 26 -12.45 -17.05 -14.36
C GLU A 26 -11.25 -16.11 -14.15
N VAL A 27 -11.01 -15.72 -12.90
CA VAL A 27 -9.88 -14.88 -12.50
C VAL A 27 -9.12 -15.53 -11.35
N LYS A 28 -7.81 -15.27 -11.33
CA LYS A 28 -6.92 -15.67 -10.25
C LYS A 28 -6.54 -14.46 -9.41
N PRO A 29 -6.12 -14.65 -8.16
CA PRO A 29 -5.45 -13.59 -7.39
C PRO A 29 -4.30 -13.00 -8.21
N MET A 30 -4.26 -11.68 -8.29
CA MET A 30 -3.22 -10.95 -9.00
C MET A 30 -3.06 -9.55 -8.42
N THR A 31 -1.90 -8.94 -8.59
CA THR A 31 -1.65 -7.54 -8.24
C THR A 31 -1.75 -6.63 -9.48
N PRO A 32 -2.17 -5.36 -9.34
CA PRO A 32 -2.19 -4.45 -10.48
C PRO A 32 -0.77 -4.19 -11.01
N ASN A 33 -0.50 -4.55 -12.27
CA ASN A 33 0.81 -4.34 -12.91
C ASN A 33 1.27 -2.88 -12.88
N ALA A 34 0.33 -1.93 -12.88
CA ALA A 34 0.63 -0.49 -12.83
C ALA A 34 1.19 -0.04 -11.47
N VAL A 35 0.89 -0.77 -10.39
CA VAL A 35 1.35 -0.46 -9.03
C VAL A 35 2.61 -1.26 -8.70
N LEU A 36 2.64 -2.51 -9.16
CA LEU A 36 3.66 -3.48 -8.80
C LEU A 36 4.14 -4.23 -10.04
N PRO A 37 5.32 -3.92 -10.60
CA PRO A 37 5.87 -4.65 -11.75
C PRO A 37 6.49 -5.99 -11.30
N ILE A 38 5.76 -6.77 -10.50
CA ILE A 38 6.20 -8.11 -10.11
C ILE A 38 5.95 -9.07 -11.28
N ASN A 39 7.03 -9.52 -11.90
CA ASN A 39 7.03 -10.62 -12.88
C ASN A 39 6.93 -12.00 -12.17
N LYS A 40 5.98 -12.16 -11.25
CA LYS A 40 5.65 -13.47 -10.65
C LYS A 40 4.27 -13.90 -11.09
N SER A 41 4.17 -15.12 -11.59
CA SER A 41 2.93 -15.73 -12.10
C SER A 41 1.84 -15.93 -11.05
N ASN A 42 2.17 -15.84 -9.75
CA ASN A 42 1.27 -16.09 -8.62
C ASN A 42 1.30 -14.94 -7.59
N SER A 43 1.42 -13.70 -8.04
CA SER A 43 1.41 -12.53 -7.15
C SER A 43 0.06 -12.40 -6.45
N ASN A 44 0.05 -12.36 -5.11
CA ASN A 44 -1.18 -12.25 -4.32
C ASN A 44 -1.16 -10.99 -3.42
N ARG A 45 -2.16 -10.86 -2.55
CA ARG A 45 -2.27 -9.71 -1.63
C ARG A 45 -1.08 -9.64 -0.65
N LEU A 46 -0.51 -10.77 -0.25
CA LEU A 46 0.65 -10.80 0.63
C LEU A 46 1.89 -10.24 -0.07
N ASP A 47 2.09 -10.59 -1.34
CA ASP A 47 3.19 -10.03 -2.14
C ASP A 47 3.08 -8.51 -2.27
N LEU A 48 1.87 -7.99 -2.51
CA LEU A 48 1.62 -6.55 -2.54
C LEU A 48 1.91 -5.88 -1.18
N ALA A 49 1.50 -6.52 -0.08
CA ALA A 49 1.77 -6.01 1.27
C ALA A 49 3.28 -5.96 1.54
N ASN A 50 4.01 -7.04 1.22
CA ASN A 50 5.46 -7.07 1.37
C ASN A 50 6.13 -5.97 0.55
N TRP A 51 5.67 -5.69 -0.67
CA TRP A 51 6.20 -4.60 -1.48
C TRP A 51 5.90 -3.20 -0.92
N PHE A 52 4.71 -2.98 -0.34
CA PHE A 52 4.40 -1.71 0.32
C PHE A 52 5.32 -1.42 1.49
N PHE A 53 5.84 -2.47 2.11
CA PHE A 53 6.73 -2.45 3.26
C PHE A 53 8.13 -2.92 2.90
N ASP A 54 8.55 -2.74 1.66
CA ASP A 54 9.93 -3.00 1.24
C ASP A 54 10.79 -1.77 1.49
N ASP A 55 12.02 -1.97 1.96
CA ASP A 55 13.00 -0.92 2.25
C ASP A 55 13.31 -0.06 1.00
N GLU A 56 13.21 -0.65 -0.19
CA GLU A 56 13.40 0.04 -1.48
C GLU A 56 12.18 0.89 -1.89
N ASN A 57 11.08 0.84 -1.13
CA ASN A 57 9.86 1.62 -1.36
C ASN A 57 9.62 2.69 -0.28
N PRO A 58 10.23 3.89 -0.41
CA PRO A 58 10.12 4.93 0.60
C PRO A 58 8.75 5.64 0.62
N LEU A 59 7.85 5.35 -0.32
CA LEU A 59 6.61 6.10 -0.46
C LEU A 59 5.69 5.89 0.76
N THR A 60 5.56 4.64 1.22
CA THR A 60 4.69 4.29 2.34
C THR A 60 5.10 5.01 3.62
N SER A 61 6.39 5.04 3.93
CA SER A 61 6.92 5.71 5.12
C SER A 61 6.76 7.23 5.04
N ARG A 62 7.01 7.84 3.88
CA ARG A 62 6.77 9.28 3.65
C ARG A 62 5.31 9.66 3.88
N VAL A 63 4.35 8.87 3.36
CA VAL A 63 2.91 9.13 3.54
C VAL A 63 2.52 9.05 5.01
N VAL A 64 2.97 8.00 5.73
CA VAL A 64 2.67 7.83 7.16
C VAL A 64 3.24 8.97 7.98
N VAL A 65 4.51 9.34 7.77
CA VAL A 65 5.15 10.47 8.45
C VAL A 65 4.37 11.76 8.22
N ASN A 66 3.99 12.05 6.97
CA ASN A 66 3.26 13.27 6.66
C ASN A 66 1.89 13.31 7.35
N ARG A 67 1.18 12.17 7.42
CA ARG A 67 -0.09 12.07 8.12
C ARG A 67 0.07 12.27 9.62
N LEU A 68 1.08 11.64 10.23
CA LEU A 68 1.39 11.86 11.65
C LEU A 68 1.74 13.32 11.91
N TRP A 69 2.59 13.91 11.09
CA TRP A 69 2.96 15.32 11.17
C TRP A 69 1.73 16.23 11.08
N GLN A 70 0.86 16.00 10.10
CA GLN A 70 -0.38 16.75 9.95
C GLN A 70 -1.31 16.60 11.15
N GLN A 71 -1.39 15.42 11.77
CA GLN A 71 -2.19 15.22 12.98
C GLN A 71 -1.68 16.06 14.17
N PHE A 72 -0.37 16.26 14.29
CA PHE A 72 0.22 17.07 15.36
C PHE A 72 0.20 18.58 15.07
N PHE A 73 0.46 18.98 13.83
CA PHE A 73 0.69 20.39 13.47
C PHE A 73 -0.44 21.02 12.64
N GLY A 74 -1.48 20.27 12.31
CA GLY A 74 -2.63 20.71 11.50
C GLY A 74 -2.36 20.76 9.99
N VAL A 75 -1.10 20.86 9.57
CA VAL A 75 -0.67 20.86 8.17
C VAL A 75 0.47 19.87 7.97
N GLY A 76 0.43 19.11 6.87
CA GLY A 76 1.51 18.19 6.51
C GLY A 76 2.74 18.93 5.96
N ILE A 77 3.89 18.25 5.97
CA ILE A 77 5.08 18.68 5.21
C ILE A 77 4.74 18.78 3.72
N VAL A 78 3.95 17.81 3.23
CA VAL A 78 3.19 17.88 1.99
C VAL A 78 1.77 18.30 2.34
N ALA A 79 1.33 19.44 1.81
CA ALA A 79 0.01 20.02 2.11
C ALA A 79 -1.17 19.18 1.57
N THR A 80 -0.94 18.35 0.55
CA THR A 80 -1.90 17.40 -0.04
C THR A 80 -1.61 15.99 0.47
N PRO A 81 -2.15 15.57 1.63
CA PRO A 81 -1.85 14.27 2.21
C PRO A 81 -2.34 13.07 1.40
N ASP A 82 -3.28 13.30 0.48
CA ASP A 82 -3.89 12.26 -0.36
C ASP A 82 -3.22 12.12 -1.74
N ASP A 83 -2.30 13.03 -2.09
CA ASP A 83 -1.58 12.98 -3.37
C ASP A 83 -0.10 13.32 -3.18
N PHE A 84 0.74 12.29 -3.35
CA PHE A 84 2.21 12.35 -3.35
C PHE A 84 2.78 12.24 -4.78
N GLY A 85 1.91 12.23 -5.78
CA GLY A 85 2.25 12.15 -7.19
C GLY A 85 2.34 13.52 -7.85
N SER A 86 2.11 13.55 -9.16
CA SER A 86 2.30 14.75 -9.98
C SER A 86 1.28 15.86 -9.75
N GLN A 87 0.12 15.54 -9.16
CA GLN A 87 -0.92 16.52 -8.82
C GLN A 87 -0.83 16.99 -7.37
N GLY A 88 0.06 16.39 -6.57
CA GLY A 88 0.32 16.79 -5.19
C GLY A 88 1.18 18.05 -5.07
N ASN A 89 1.06 18.74 -3.94
CA ASN A 89 1.99 19.78 -3.55
C ASN A 89 3.39 19.20 -3.31
N ARG A 90 4.43 19.99 -3.62
CA ARG A 90 5.79 19.64 -3.23
C ARG A 90 5.95 19.73 -1.71
N PRO A 91 6.78 18.87 -1.10
CA PRO A 91 7.10 18.99 0.32
C PRO A 91 7.77 20.33 0.61
N THR A 92 7.35 20.98 1.69
CA THR A 92 7.96 22.23 2.18
C THR A 92 9.42 22.02 2.62
N ASN A 93 9.73 20.84 3.16
CA ASN A 93 11.08 20.41 3.48
C ASN A 93 11.26 18.92 3.11
N PRO A 94 11.84 18.62 1.92
CA PRO A 94 12.06 17.25 1.46
C PRO A 94 13.04 16.46 2.33
N GLU A 95 14.12 17.10 2.80
CA GLU A 95 15.16 16.46 3.59
C GLU A 95 14.62 16.00 4.96
N LEU A 96 13.79 16.83 5.60
CA LEU A 96 13.14 16.47 6.85
C LEU A 96 12.17 15.30 6.65
N LEU A 97 11.38 15.33 5.58
CA LEU A 97 10.45 14.24 5.26
C LEU A 97 11.20 12.92 5.07
N ASP A 98 12.31 12.95 4.34
CA ASP A 98 13.14 11.77 4.07
C ASP A 98 13.80 11.25 5.35
N TRP A 99 14.36 12.16 6.15
CA TRP A 99 14.96 11.80 7.43
C TRP A 99 13.96 11.15 8.38
N LEU A 100 12.76 11.72 8.50
CA LEU A 100 11.69 11.16 9.32
C LEU A 100 11.19 9.81 8.78
N ALA A 101 11.06 9.68 7.46
CA ALA A 101 10.60 8.44 6.81
C ALA A 101 11.57 7.27 7.05
N VAL A 102 12.87 7.50 6.86
CA VAL A 102 13.92 6.51 7.16
C VAL A 102 13.97 6.18 8.65
N THR A 103 13.81 7.19 9.51
CA THR A 103 13.82 6.99 10.97
C THR A 103 12.63 6.15 11.42
N LEU A 104 11.42 6.43 10.92
CA LEU A 104 10.22 5.65 11.22
C LEU A 104 10.39 4.18 10.81
N TRP A 105 11.04 3.94 9.67
CA TRP A 105 11.34 2.60 9.17
C TRP A 105 12.25 1.83 10.15
N LYS A 106 13.40 2.42 10.49
CA LYS A 106 14.41 1.82 11.38
C LYS A 106 13.88 1.51 12.79
N MET A 107 12.83 2.19 13.24
CA MET A 107 12.24 1.97 14.56
C MET A 107 11.20 0.84 14.61
N ASP A 108 11.00 0.10 13.51
CA ASP A 108 9.86 -0.80 13.27
C ASP A 108 8.51 -0.09 13.47
N GLY A 109 8.46 1.24 13.30
CA GLY A 109 7.30 2.05 13.68
C GLY A 109 6.04 1.67 12.92
N ILE A 110 6.15 1.39 11.62
CA ILE A 110 5.01 1.06 10.74
C ILE A 110 4.40 -0.29 11.08
N LEU A 111 5.24 -1.28 11.40
CA LEU A 111 4.80 -2.62 11.81
C LEU A 111 4.17 -2.60 13.22
N LYS A 112 4.62 -1.70 14.09
CA LYS A 112 4.08 -1.53 15.44
C LYS A 112 2.74 -0.79 15.48
N ILE A 113 2.48 0.13 14.54
CA ILE A 113 1.18 0.83 14.44
C ILE A 113 0.01 -0.15 14.21
N HIS A 114 0.27 -1.27 13.52
CA HIS A 114 -0.76 -2.26 13.18
C HIS A 114 -0.90 -3.41 14.20
N LYS A 115 -0.07 -3.46 15.24
CA LYS A 115 -0.22 -4.43 16.34
C LYS A 115 -1.09 -3.83 17.45
N LYS A 116 -2.41 -3.92 17.29
CA LYS A 116 -3.39 -3.85 18.39
C LYS A 116 -3.92 -5.25 18.68
#